data_AF-A0A534UG11-F1
#
_entry.id   AF-A0A534UG11-F1
#
_cell.length_a   1.000
_cell.length_b   1.000
_cell.length_c   1.000
_cell.angle_alpha   90.00
_cell.angle_beta   90.00
_cell.angle_gamma   90.00
#
_symmetry.space_group_name_H-M   'P 1'
#
loop_
_entity.id
_entity.type
_entity.pdbx_description
1 polymer ?
#
loop_
_entity_poly.entity_id
_entity_poly.type
_entity_poly.pdbx_seq_one_letter_code
_entity_poly.pdbx_strand_id
1 'polypeptide(L)'
;MLAALLFSIPTRGKEHPVEQKTLYRSTRIDGVSIFYREAGPKEAPTLLLLHGLPSSSRMFEALFRRLSDRYHLVAPDYPGFGHSDWPDPKTFAYTFDHYAEVMNHFTEALGLSRYTLYMQDYGGPVGFRMALAHPDRIEALIVQDAVAHNEGLGANWKARRAFWADRAANESTLRTNLLSLATTRTRHVGNDPNVERYDPDLWTDEFAFLNQPGQADIQSDLFYDYRTNVEAYPRWQTWMREKQPRLLVLWGKYDLSFEPSEPEAYRRDVPKAEVHVLDAGHFALDTAADQISQLVRSFMK
;
A
#
# COMPACT_ATOMS: atom_id res chain seq x y z
N MET A 1 -19.98 0.88 -68.87
CA MET A 1 -20.36 0.66 -67.45
C MET A 1 -19.19 0.01 -66.74
N LEU A 2 -18.47 0.73 -65.90
CA LEU A 2 -17.67 0.16 -64.81
C LEU A 2 -17.56 1.26 -63.75
N ALA A 3 -18.30 1.11 -62.65
CA ALA A 3 -18.26 2.01 -61.51
C ALA A 3 -17.21 1.50 -60.53
N ALA A 4 -16.18 2.30 -60.25
CA ALA A 4 -15.22 2.00 -59.19
C ALA A 4 -15.76 2.58 -57.87
N LEU A 5 -16.16 1.69 -56.95
CA LEU A 5 -16.45 2.07 -55.56
C LEU A 5 -15.13 2.31 -54.82
N LEU A 6 -14.89 3.55 -54.41
CA LEU A 6 -13.87 3.91 -53.43
C LEU A 6 -14.43 3.65 -52.02
N PHE A 7 -13.91 2.62 -51.34
CA PHE A 7 -14.13 2.44 -49.91
C PHE A 7 -13.27 3.43 -49.13
N SER A 8 -13.91 4.32 -48.38
CA SER A 8 -13.23 5.19 -47.42
C SER A 8 -12.97 4.39 -46.13
N ILE A 9 -11.69 4.20 -45.80
CA ILE A 9 -11.26 3.63 -44.51
C ILE A 9 -11.33 4.76 -43.48
N PRO A 10 -12.04 4.62 -42.34
CA PRO A 10 -12.03 5.63 -41.31
C PRO A 10 -10.63 5.68 -40.68
N THR A 11 -10.00 6.85 -40.73
CA THR A 11 -8.74 7.12 -40.05
C THR A 11 -8.94 6.95 -38.55
N ARG A 12 -8.35 5.90 -37.98
CA ARG A 12 -8.19 5.72 -36.54
C ARG A 12 -7.46 6.96 -36.02
N GLY A 13 -8.16 7.80 -35.26
CA GLY A 13 -7.57 8.96 -34.61
C GLY A 13 -6.35 8.50 -33.83
N LYS A 14 -5.20 9.16 -34.07
CA LYS A 14 -4.03 9.00 -33.20
C LYS A 14 -4.41 9.58 -31.85
N GLU A 15 -4.88 8.75 -30.93
CA GLU A 15 -4.86 9.09 -29.52
C GLU A 15 -3.38 9.24 -29.15
N HIS A 16 -2.93 10.48 -29.09
CA HIS A 16 -1.68 10.80 -28.42
C HIS A 16 -1.96 10.63 -26.92
N PRO A 17 -1.33 9.67 -26.23
CA PRO A 17 -1.43 9.61 -24.79
C PRO A 17 -0.86 10.92 -24.26
N VAL A 18 -1.71 11.78 -23.69
CA VAL A 18 -1.21 12.87 -22.86
C VAL A 18 -0.64 12.20 -21.64
N GLU A 19 0.69 12.09 -21.60
CA GLU A 19 1.42 11.62 -20.43
C GLU A 19 1.02 12.52 -19.25
N GLN A 20 0.23 11.97 -18.33
CA GLN A 20 -0.25 12.70 -17.17
C GLN A 20 0.93 12.85 -16.21
N LYS A 21 1.41 14.08 -16.05
CA LYS A 21 2.56 14.37 -15.18
C LYS A 21 2.19 14.07 -13.74
N THR A 22 3.05 13.33 -13.05
CA THR A 22 2.94 13.17 -11.60
C THR A 22 3.28 14.49 -10.91
N LEU A 23 2.40 14.93 -10.02
CA LEU A 23 2.56 16.12 -9.20
C LEU A 23 2.97 15.70 -7.79
N TYR A 24 3.87 16.48 -7.20
CA TYR A 24 4.37 16.31 -5.84
C TYR A 24 3.85 17.47 -5.01
N ARG A 25 3.00 17.18 -4.02
CA ARG A 25 2.24 18.19 -3.28
C ARG A 25 2.32 17.94 -1.79
N SER A 26 1.96 18.97 -1.03
CA SER A 26 1.74 18.85 0.41
C SER A 26 0.45 19.57 0.81
N THR A 27 -0.21 19.07 1.85
CA THR A 27 -1.36 19.72 2.49
C THR A 27 -1.25 19.59 4.00
N ARG A 28 -1.79 20.54 4.77
CA ARG A 28 -1.75 20.47 6.24
C ARG A 28 -2.98 19.75 6.76
N ILE A 29 -2.76 18.68 7.53
CA ILE A 29 -3.79 17.88 8.21
C ILE A 29 -3.44 17.84 9.68
N ASP A 30 -4.35 18.28 10.54
CA ASP A 30 -4.19 18.26 12.00
C ASP A 30 -2.85 18.86 12.50
N GLY A 31 -2.38 19.90 11.79
CA GLY A 31 -1.12 20.59 12.08
C GLY A 31 0.13 20.00 11.40
N VAL A 32 0.04 18.79 10.86
CA VAL A 32 1.12 18.04 10.18
C VAL A 32 1.08 18.28 8.68
N SER A 33 2.22 18.56 8.05
CA SER A 33 2.35 18.60 6.59
C SER A 33 2.36 17.17 6.03
N ILE A 34 1.34 16.81 5.26
CA ILE A 34 1.23 15.52 4.56
C ILE A 34 1.65 15.72 3.11
N PHE A 35 2.77 15.11 2.74
CA PHE A 35 3.19 14.98 1.35
C PHE A 35 2.36 13.92 0.63
N TYR A 36 2.08 14.15 -0.66
CA TYR A 36 1.44 13.17 -1.51
C TYR A 36 1.82 13.34 -2.98
N ARG A 37 1.72 12.23 -3.72
CA ARG A 37 1.79 12.18 -5.18
C ARG A 37 0.37 12.18 -5.75
N GLU A 38 0.15 12.92 -6.83
CA GLU A 38 -1.15 13.02 -7.52
C GLU A 38 -0.95 12.97 -9.04
N ALA A 39 -1.76 12.19 -9.77
CA ALA A 39 -1.76 12.17 -11.23
C ALA A 39 -3.10 11.70 -11.80
N GLY A 40 -3.30 12.00 -13.08
CA GLY A 40 -4.48 11.60 -13.84
C GLY A 40 -5.67 12.57 -13.72
N PRO A 41 -6.76 12.32 -14.46
CA PRO A 41 -7.90 13.21 -14.50
C PRO A 41 -8.68 13.18 -13.18
N LYS A 42 -8.93 14.33 -12.55
CA LYS A 42 -9.61 14.43 -11.24
C LYS A 42 -11.03 13.82 -11.21
N GLU A 43 -11.72 13.84 -12.34
CA GLU A 43 -13.07 13.29 -12.49
C GLU A 43 -13.07 11.77 -12.78
N ALA A 44 -11.90 11.14 -12.92
CA ALA A 44 -11.79 9.70 -13.12
C ALA A 44 -11.96 8.94 -11.79
N PRO A 45 -12.26 7.62 -11.84
CA PRO A 45 -12.30 6.81 -10.62
C PRO A 45 -10.99 6.94 -9.84
N THR A 46 -11.11 7.22 -8.54
CA THR A 46 -9.97 7.51 -7.67
C THR A 46 -9.40 6.22 -7.06
N LEU A 47 -8.08 6.04 -7.17
CA LEU A 47 -7.30 5.05 -6.44
C LEU A 47 -6.47 5.77 -5.37
N LEU A 48 -6.81 5.51 -4.10
CA LEU A 48 -6.04 5.99 -2.96
C LEU A 48 -5.02 4.92 -2.57
N LEU A 49 -3.74 5.22 -2.74
CA LEU A 49 -2.64 4.27 -2.62
C LEU A 49 -1.93 4.43 -1.27
N LEU A 50 -2.08 3.45 -0.41
CA LEU A 50 -1.65 3.41 0.99
C LEU A 50 -0.41 2.50 1.13
N HIS A 51 0.74 3.10 1.46
CA HIS A 51 2.04 2.44 1.42
C HIS A 51 2.36 1.63 2.68
N GLY A 52 3.43 0.85 2.61
CA GLY A 52 4.00 0.07 3.71
C GLY A 52 5.30 0.60 4.28
N LEU A 53 5.87 -0.15 5.21
CA LEU A 53 7.23 0.04 5.73
C LEU A 53 8.27 -0.71 4.88
N PRO A 54 9.45 -0.14 4.62
CA PRO A 54 9.94 1.18 5.07
C PRO A 54 9.79 2.26 4.00
N SER A 55 8.91 2.00 3.03
CA SER A 55 8.70 2.88 1.89
C SER A 55 7.82 4.09 2.21
N SER A 56 7.44 4.78 1.14
CA SER A 56 6.47 5.86 1.14
C SER A 56 5.60 5.76 -0.13
N SER A 57 4.83 6.79 -0.47
CA SER A 57 4.15 6.93 -1.76
C SER A 57 5.04 6.63 -2.99
N ARG A 58 6.37 6.74 -2.85
CA ARG A 58 7.35 6.41 -3.89
C ARG A 58 7.17 4.99 -4.44
N MET A 59 6.75 4.02 -3.62
CA MET A 59 6.60 2.62 -4.04
C MET A 59 5.58 2.45 -5.17
N PHE A 60 4.65 3.40 -5.29
CA PHE A 60 3.61 3.38 -6.29
C PHE A 60 3.99 4.06 -7.60
N GLU A 61 5.22 4.57 -7.76
CA GLU A 61 5.64 5.28 -8.97
C GLU A 61 5.39 4.48 -10.26
N ALA A 62 5.59 3.17 -10.18
CA ALA A 62 5.30 2.27 -11.28
C ALA A 62 3.82 2.25 -11.70
N LEU A 63 2.89 2.38 -10.73
CA LEU A 63 1.45 2.52 -11.00
C LEU A 63 1.11 3.91 -11.54
N PHE A 64 1.75 4.97 -11.03
CA PHE A 64 1.58 6.33 -11.55
C PHE A 64 1.84 6.40 -13.06
N ARG A 65 2.93 5.79 -13.53
CA ARG A 65 3.26 5.72 -14.97
C ARG A 65 2.25 4.91 -15.79
N ARG A 66 1.58 3.93 -15.18
CA ARG A 66 0.79 2.91 -15.89
C ARG A 66 -0.72 3.09 -15.81
N LEU A 67 -1.23 3.85 -14.86
CA LEU A 67 -2.65 3.93 -14.54
C LEU A 67 -3.21 5.37 -14.61
N SER A 68 -2.35 6.39 -14.62
CA SER A 68 -2.78 7.80 -14.62
C SER A 68 -3.47 8.25 -15.91
N ASP A 69 -3.41 7.46 -16.99
CA ASP A 69 -4.18 7.70 -18.22
C ASP A 69 -5.69 7.53 -18.04
N ARG A 70 -6.13 6.77 -17.03
CA ARG A 70 -7.55 6.44 -16.80
C ARG A 70 -8.06 6.64 -15.40
N TYR A 71 -7.18 6.78 -14.41
CA TYR A 71 -7.54 6.86 -13.01
C TYR A 71 -6.94 8.11 -12.37
N HIS A 72 -7.65 8.65 -11.38
CA HIS A 72 -7.12 9.64 -10.48
C HIS A 72 -6.31 8.92 -9.39
N LEU A 73 -4.99 9.07 -9.40
CA LEU A 73 -4.11 8.41 -8.46
C LEU A 73 -3.68 9.39 -7.38
N VAL A 74 -3.88 9.03 -6.12
CA VAL A 74 -3.46 9.81 -4.96
C VAL A 74 -2.70 8.89 -4.00
N ALA A 75 -1.47 9.24 -3.66
CA ALA A 75 -0.63 8.44 -2.75
C ALA A 75 0.00 9.34 -1.69
N PRO A 76 -0.56 9.40 -0.47
CA PRO A 76 0.04 10.14 0.64
C PRO A 76 1.23 9.40 1.26
N ASP A 77 2.16 10.15 1.84
CA ASP A 77 3.15 9.65 2.81
C ASP A 77 2.58 9.81 4.23
N TYR A 78 2.63 8.77 5.06
CA TYR A 78 2.19 8.89 6.46
C TYR A 78 3.08 9.85 7.27
N PRO A 79 2.57 10.45 8.37
CA PRO A 79 3.42 11.16 9.33
C PRO A 79 4.59 10.28 9.76
N GLY A 80 5.82 10.79 9.73
CA GLY A 80 7.02 9.97 10.00
C GLY A 80 7.54 9.16 8.79
N PHE A 81 6.97 9.31 7.60
CA PHE A 81 7.41 8.61 6.39
C PHE A 81 7.68 9.59 5.24
N GLY A 82 8.59 9.18 4.34
CA GLY A 82 8.93 9.91 3.12
C GLY A 82 9.13 11.41 3.35
N HIS A 83 8.32 12.22 2.66
CA HIS A 83 8.41 13.68 2.69
C HIS A 83 7.30 14.37 3.53
N SER A 84 6.50 13.61 4.28
CA SER A 84 5.61 14.17 5.29
C SER A 84 6.40 14.62 6.53
N ASP A 85 5.80 15.46 7.37
CA ASP A 85 6.40 15.86 8.64
C ASP A 85 6.60 14.67 9.58
N TRP A 86 7.66 14.73 10.39
CA TRP A 86 8.02 13.70 11.37
C TRP A 86 7.96 14.28 12.78
N PRO A 87 6.75 14.49 13.34
CA PRO A 87 6.58 15.09 14.65
C PRO A 87 7.22 14.25 15.77
N ASP A 88 7.61 14.91 16.88
CA ASP A 88 8.22 14.21 18.03
C ASP A 88 7.25 13.14 18.58
N PRO A 89 7.67 11.85 18.67
CA PRO A 89 6.86 10.76 19.24
C PRO A 89 6.31 11.02 20.64
N LYS A 90 6.91 11.93 21.42
CA LYS A 90 6.39 12.35 22.74
C LYS A 90 5.11 13.17 22.64
N THR A 91 4.84 13.77 21.49
CA THR A 91 3.72 14.69 21.25
C THR A 91 2.78 14.21 20.14
N PHE A 92 3.21 13.23 19.35
CA PHE A 92 2.42 12.65 18.28
C PHE A 92 2.34 11.14 18.47
N ALA A 93 1.11 10.61 18.59
CA ALA A 93 0.89 9.19 18.73
C ALA A 93 1.08 8.46 17.40
N TYR A 94 2.15 7.67 17.28
CA TYR A 94 2.41 6.82 16.12
C TYR A 94 1.66 5.50 16.25
N THR A 95 0.36 5.53 15.93
CA THR A 95 -0.53 4.37 15.96
C THR A 95 -1.32 4.23 14.65
N PHE A 96 -1.76 3.01 14.34
CA PHE A 96 -2.56 2.75 13.14
C PHE A 96 -3.96 3.40 13.19
N ASP A 97 -4.52 3.58 14.39
CA ASP A 97 -5.78 4.33 14.57
C ASP A 97 -5.58 5.80 14.20
N HIS A 98 -4.52 6.45 14.72
CA HIS A 98 -4.25 7.85 14.42
C HIS A 98 -3.86 8.06 12.96
N TYR A 99 -3.11 7.14 12.35
CA TYR A 99 -2.85 7.18 10.91
C TYR A 99 -4.13 7.10 10.09
N ALA A 100 -5.08 6.23 10.43
CA ALA A 100 -6.36 6.15 9.73
C ALA A 100 -7.19 7.44 9.89
N GLU A 101 -7.17 8.07 11.07
CA GLU A 101 -7.82 9.37 11.30
C GLU A 101 -7.21 10.47 10.44
N VAL A 102 -5.88 10.62 10.45
CA VAL A 102 -5.17 11.60 9.61
C VAL A 102 -5.45 11.34 8.13
N MET A 103 -5.49 10.07 7.69
CA MET A 103 -5.83 9.74 6.30
C MET A 103 -7.30 10.03 5.95
N ASN A 104 -8.23 9.88 6.88
CA ASN A 104 -9.62 10.30 6.67
C ASN A 104 -9.71 11.82 6.48
N HIS A 105 -9.11 12.61 7.36
CA HIS A 105 -9.06 14.07 7.22
C HIS A 105 -8.31 14.51 5.96
N PHE A 106 -7.26 13.78 5.56
CA PHE A 106 -6.56 13.98 4.28
C PHE A 106 -7.50 13.81 3.08
N THR A 107 -8.31 12.74 3.06
CA THR A 107 -9.28 12.53 1.97
C THR A 107 -10.32 13.64 1.92
N GLU A 108 -10.76 14.15 3.07
CA GLU A 108 -11.72 15.26 3.16
C GLU A 108 -11.13 16.57 2.66
N ALA A 109 -9.88 16.87 3.04
CA ALA A 109 -9.17 18.07 2.59
C ALA A 109 -8.96 18.10 1.07
N LEU A 110 -8.83 16.93 0.43
CA LEU A 110 -8.74 16.80 -1.01
C LEU A 110 -10.11 16.66 -1.71
N GLY A 111 -11.21 16.63 -0.97
CA GLY A 111 -12.56 16.48 -1.52
C GLY A 111 -12.86 15.09 -2.09
N LEU A 112 -12.12 14.05 -1.66
CA LEU A 112 -12.30 12.68 -2.13
C LEU A 112 -13.49 12.03 -1.41
N SER A 113 -14.64 11.98 -2.07
CA SER A 113 -15.88 11.45 -1.51
C SER A 113 -16.08 9.95 -1.73
N ARG A 114 -15.42 9.37 -2.75
CA ARG A 114 -15.48 7.93 -3.06
C ARG A 114 -14.19 7.48 -3.73
N TYR A 115 -13.62 6.36 -3.29
CA TYR A 115 -12.33 5.86 -3.78
C TYR A 115 -12.20 4.35 -3.63
N THR A 116 -11.34 3.76 -4.46
CA THR A 116 -10.82 2.41 -4.23
C THR A 116 -9.53 2.51 -3.43
N LEU A 117 -9.43 1.71 -2.37
CA LEU A 117 -8.22 1.63 -1.56
C LEU A 117 -7.26 0.62 -2.19
N TYR A 118 -6.05 1.04 -2.52
CA TYR A 118 -4.92 0.15 -2.77
C TYR A 118 -4.05 0.14 -1.53
N MET A 119 -3.97 -0.98 -0.83
CA MET A 119 -3.37 -1.09 0.50
C MET A 119 -2.23 -2.11 0.49
N GLN A 120 -1.03 -1.68 0.88
CA GLN A 120 0.15 -2.55 0.98
C GLN A 120 0.76 -2.50 2.38
N ASP A 121 1.08 -3.67 2.96
CA ASP A 121 1.65 -3.80 4.31
C ASP A 121 0.92 -2.94 5.36
N TYR A 122 1.51 -1.85 5.87
CA TYR A 122 0.88 -0.89 6.79
C TYR A 122 -0.35 -0.20 6.21
N GLY A 123 -0.44 -0.08 4.89
CA GLY A 123 -1.64 0.37 4.20
C GLY A 123 -2.86 -0.51 4.46
N GLY A 124 -2.67 -1.80 4.77
CA GLY A 124 -3.75 -2.72 5.17
C GLY A 124 -4.47 -2.25 6.44
N PRO A 125 -3.81 -2.23 7.61
CA PRO A 125 -4.41 -1.78 8.86
C PRO A 125 -4.95 -0.34 8.79
N VAL A 126 -4.30 0.57 8.06
CA VAL A 126 -4.80 1.93 7.86
C VAL A 126 -6.09 1.91 7.04
N GLY A 127 -6.08 1.27 5.87
CA GLY A 127 -7.23 1.29 4.98
C GLY A 127 -8.42 0.48 5.50
N PHE A 128 -8.23 -0.62 6.24
CA PHE A 128 -9.34 -1.30 6.90
C PHE A 128 -10.00 -0.42 7.96
N ARG A 129 -9.23 0.33 8.75
CA ARG A 129 -9.81 1.29 9.71
C ARG A 129 -10.60 2.39 9.01
N MET A 130 -10.09 2.92 7.89
CA MET A 130 -10.85 3.87 7.05
C MET A 130 -12.16 3.24 6.53
N ALA A 131 -12.10 2.00 6.04
CA ALA A 131 -13.27 1.29 5.52
C ALA A 131 -14.33 0.98 6.59
N LEU A 132 -13.91 0.68 7.82
CA LEU A 132 -14.83 0.49 8.95
C LEU A 132 -15.46 1.82 9.41
N ALA A 133 -14.70 2.92 9.39
CA ALA A 133 -15.17 4.23 9.81
C ALA A 133 -16.13 4.87 8.79
N HIS A 134 -15.81 4.75 7.50
CA HIS A 134 -16.55 5.39 6.41
C HIS A 134 -16.80 4.41 5.25
N PRO A 135 -17.58 3.33 5.46
CA PRO A 135 -17.79 2.29 4.45
C PRO A 135 -18.40 2.84 3.14
N ASP A 136 -19.20 3.90 3.22
CA ASP A 136 -19.85 4.52 2.06
C ASP A 136 -18.85 5.24 1.11
N ARG A 137 -17.64 5.56 1.59
CA ARG A 137 -16.57 6.14 0.78
C ARG A 137 -15.79 5.09 -0.02
N ILE A 138 -15.97 3.79 0.28
CA ILE A 138 -15.17 2.71 -0.30
C ILE A 138 -15.89 2.10 -1.51
N GLU A 139 -15.28 2.22 -2.69
CA GLU A 139 -15.75 1.58 -3.93
C GLU A 139 -15.34 0.09 -3.98
N ALA A 140 -14.07 -0.16 -3.69
CA ALA A 140 -13.44 -1.47 -3.77
C ALA A 140 -12.14 -1.48 -2.95
N LEU A 141 -11.61 -2.68 -2.71
CA LEU A 141 -10.34 -2.92 -2.05
C LEU A 141 -9.38 -3.64 -2.99
N ILE A 142 -8.14 -3.17 -3.04
CA ILE A 142 -7.00 -3.84 -3.67
C ILE A 142 -5.97 -4.05 -2.57
N VAL A 143 -5.77 -5.29 -2.15
CA VAL A 143 -4.81 -5.69 -1.12
C VAL A 143 -3.55 -6.19 -1.84
N GLN A 144 -2.40 -5.59 -1.55
CA GLN A 144 -1.10 -6.10 -1.95
C GLN A 144 -0.33 -6.49 -0.70
N ASP A 145 0.00 -7.77 -0.50
CA ASP A 145 0.92 -8.20 0.57
C ASP A 145 0.61 -7.54 1.93
N ALA A 146 -0.65 -7.61 2.37
CA ALA A 146 -1.10 -7.08 3.66
C ALA A 146 -2.05 -8.09 4.33
N VAL A 147 -1.85 -8.34 5.62
CA VAL A 147 -2.56 -9.39 6.37
C VAL A 147 -3.83 -8.88 7.04
N ALA A 148 -4.88 -9.70 7.02
CA ALA A 148 -6.11 -9.53 7.78
C ALA A 148 -6.44 -10.73 8.70
N HIS A 149 -5.54 -11.72 8.80
CA HIS A 149 -5.72 -12.91 9.62
C HIS A 149 -4.50 -13.22 10.48
N ASN A 150 -4.72 -13.64 11.74
CA ASN A 150 -3.60 -13.94 12.63
C ASN A 150 -2.76 -15.14 12.13
N GLU A 151 -3.34 -16.06 11.36
CA GLU A 151 -2.63 -17.16 10.71
C GLU A 151 -1.69 -16.69 9.60
N GLY A 152 -1.92 -15.51 9.01
CA GLY A 152 -1.00 -14.86 8.07
C GLY A 152 0.30 -14.39 8.73
N LEU A 153 0.33 -14.30 10.08
CA LEU A 153 1.49 -13.86 10.85
C LEU A 153 2.30 -15.07 11.37
N GLY A 154 3.20 -15.53 10.50
CA GLY A 154 4.02 -16.73 10.66
C GLY A 154 5.19 -16.68 11.64
N ALA A 155 6.16 -17.57 11.43
CA ALA A 155 7.34 -17.71 12.29
C ALA A 155 8.18 -16.41 12.41
N ASN A 156 8.23 -15.61 11.33
CA ASN A 156 8.94 -14.32 11.29
C ASN A 156 8.32 -13.25 12.22
N TRP A 157 7.15 -13.50 12.78
CA TRP A 157 6.49 -12.63 13.77
C TRP A 157 6.81 -13.00 15.23
N LYS A 158 7.55 -14.08 15.48
CA LYS A 158 7.90 -14.50 16.86
C LYS A 158 8.60 -13.39 17.66
N ALA A 159 9.58 -12.70 17.06
CA ALA A 159 10.30 -11.60 17.72
C ALA A 159 9.38 -10.40 18.01
N ARG A 160 8.45 -10.09 17.09
CA ARG A 160 7.46 -9.03 17.29
C ARG A 160 6.48 -9.38 18.42
N ARG A 161 6.02 -10.63 18.49
CA ARG A 161 5.16 -11.11 19.59
C ARG A 161 5.87 -11.07 20.94
N ALA A 162 7.16 -11.43 21.01
CA ALA A 162 7.96 -11.27 22.22
C ALA A 162 8.08 -9.79 22.64
N PHE A 163 8.30 -8.91 21.67
CA PHE A 163 8.33 -7.45 21.88
C PHE A 163 7.00 -6.87 22.36
N TRP A 164 5.87 -7.37 21.87
CA TRP A 164 4.56 -6.95 22.37
C TRP A 164 4.32 -7.38 23.82
N ALA A 165 4.83 -8.54 24.23
CA ALA A 165 4.70 -9.06 25.59
C ALA A 165 5.61 -8.34 26.58
N ASP A 166 6.82 -7.97 26.17
CA ASP A 166 7.79 -7.22 26.99
C ASP A 166 8.59 -6.26 26.10
N ARG A 167 8.11 -5.01 26.02
CA ARG A 167 8.74 -3.95 25.23
C ARG A 167 10.16 -3.68 25.71
N ALA A 168 10.33 -3.47 27.02
CA ALA A 168 11.58 -3.05 27.62
C ALA A 168 12.71 -4.07 27.38
N ALA A 169 12.40 -5.36 27.44
CA ALA A 169 13.40 -6.40 27.20
C ALA A 169 13.78 -6.60 25.73
N ASN A 170 12.88 -6.30 24.78
CA ASN A 170 13.05 -6.72 23.38
C ASN A 170 13.27 -5.56 22.39
N GLU A 171 12.98 -4.31 22.77
CA GLU A 171 13.00 -3.16 21.86
C GLU A 171 14.33 -2.97 21.16
N SER A 172 15.43 -3.02 21.91
CA SER A 172 16.77 -2.80 21.34
C SER A 172 17.10 -3.84 20.27
N THR A 173 16.83 -5.13 20.52
CA THR A 173 17.07 -6.21 19.56
C THR A 173 16.19 -6.06 18.33
N LEU A 174 14.92 -5.70 18.53
CA LEU A 174 13.96 -5.49 17.44
C LEU A 174 14.40 -4.32 16.54
N ARG A 175 14.82 -3.20 17.12
CA ARG A 175 15.36 -2.04 16.38
C ARG A 175 16.59 -2.44 15.57
N THR A 176 17.60 -3.06 16.20
CA THR A 176 18.84 -3.45 15.53
C THR A 176 18.59 -4.35 14.33
N ASN A 177 17.62 -5.26 14.43
CA ASN A 177 17.27 -6.15 13.33
C ASN A 177 16.40 -5.46 12.27
N LEU A 178 15.21 -4.98 12.65
CA LEU A 178 14.18 -4.52 11.71
C LEU A 178 14.51 -3.22 10.99
N LEU A 179 15.44 -2.43 11.55
CA LEU A 179 15.91 -1.17 10.95
C LEU A 179 17.25 -1.33 10.22
N SER A 180 17.80 -2.54 10.13
CA SER A 180 19.05 -2.78 9.41
C SER A 180 18.89 -2.74 7.90
N LEU A 181 19.95 -2.33 7.19
CA LEU A 181 20.03 -2.40 5.73
C LEU A 181 19.76 -3.82 5.20
N ALA A 182 20.26 -4.84 5.89
CA ALA A 182 20.05 -6.24 5.51
C ALA A 182 18.57 -6.61 5.54
N THR A 183 17.83 -6.20 6.57
CA THR A 183 16.39 -6.46 6.66
C THR A 183 15.61 -5.58 5.69
N THR A 184 16.00 -4.33 5.45
CA THR A 184 15.41 -3.49 4.38
C THR A 184 15.52 -4.19 3.03
N ARG A 185 16.71 -4.65 2.63
CA ARG A 185 16.89 -5.44 1.40
C ARG A 185 16.05 -6.72 1.39
N THR A 186 16.01 -7.44 2.50
CA THR A 186 15.26 -8.71 2.60
C THR A 186 13.77 -8.50 2.44
N ARG A 187 13.20 -7.35 2.84
CA ARG A 187 11.78 -7.04 2.57
C ARG A 187 11.48 -6.95 1.07
N HIS A 188 12.36 -6.36 0.27
CA HIS A 188 12.16 -6.30 -1.19
C HIS A 188 12.34 -7.68 -1.85
N VAL A 189 13.50 -8.29 -1.62
CA VAL A 189 13.94 -9.47 -2.37
C VAL A 189 13.30 -10.76 -1.87
N GLY A 190 12.99 -10.83 -0.56
CA GLY A 190 12.48 -12.04 0.06
C GLY A 190 13.41 -13.24 -0.16
N ASN A 191 12.85 -14.33 -0.67
CA ASN A 191 13.60 -15.50 -1.14
C ASN A 191 13.58 -15.69 -2.67
N ASP A 192 13.37 -14.61 -3.44
CA ASP A 192 13.36 -14.66 -4.90
C ASP A 192 14.73 -15.11 -5.45
N PRO A 193 14.80 -16.15 -6.29
CA PRO A 193 16.05 -16.58 -6.91
C PRO A 193 16.60 -15.59 -7.95
N ASN A 194 15.77 -14.66 -8.46
CA ASN A 194 16.13 -13.72 -9.53
C ASN A 194 16.47 -12.33 -8.98
N VAL A 195 17.38 -12.27 -8.00
CA VAL A 195 17.74 -11.03 -7.28
C VAL A 195 18.22 -9.88 -8.18
N GLU A 196 18.73 -10.20 -9.38
CA GLU A 196 19.22 -9.22 -10.37
C GLU A 196 18.10 -8.37 -11.00
N ARG A 197 16.83 -8.74 -10.79
CA ARG A 197 15.67 -7.97 -11.25
C ARG A 197 15.31 -6.78 -10.37
N TYR A 198 15.87 -6.72 -9.16
CA TYR A 198 15.55 -5.68 -8.19
C TYR A 198 16.54 -4.52 -8.30
N ASP A 199 16.02 -3.30 -8.33
CA ASP A 199 16.82 -2.09 -8.26
C ASP A 199 17.37 -1.91 -6.83
N PRO A 200 18.70 -1.95 -6.63
CA PRO A 200 19.29 -1.81 -5.30
C PRO A 200 19.07 -0.45 -4.66
N ASP A 201 18.81 0.60 -5.45
CA ASP A 201 18.57 1.94 -4.93
C ASP A 201 17.31 1.97 -4.05
N LEU A 202 16.35 1.06 -4.30
CA LEU A 202 15.11 0.95 -3.54
C LEU A 202 15.38 0.79 -2.04
N TRP A 203 16.18 -0.18 -1.62
CA TRP A 203 16.41 -0.43 -0.20
C TRP A 203 17.51 0.44 0.39
N THR A 204 18.44 0.98 -0.42
CA THR A 204 19.46 1.91 0.11
C THR A 204 18.85 3.26 0.45
N ASP A 205 17.95 3.77 -0.38
CA ASP A 205 17.23 5.02 -0.13
C ASP A 205 16.31 4.88 1.09
N GLU A 206 15.54 3.79 1.17
CA GLU A 206 14.69 3.52 2.32
C GLU A 206 15.49 3.36 3.60
N PHE A 207 16.63 2.68 3.56
CA PHE A 207 17.50 2.59 4.73
C PHE A 207 18.02 3.97 5.16
N ALA A 208 18.33 4.86 4.22
CA ALA A 208 18.74 6.23 4.53
C ALA A 208 17.62 7.02 5.24
N PHE A 209 16.36 6.86 4.82
CA PHE A 209 15.20 7.42 5.52
C PHE A 209 14.99 6.78 6.88
N LEU A 210 15.01 5.45 6.96
CA LEU A 210 14.75 4.66 8.16
C LEU A 210 15.77 4.90 9.27
N ASN A 211 16.96 5.39 8.93
CA ASN A 211 18.05 5.64 9.86
C ASN A 211 18.29 7.13 10.15
N GLN A 212 17.37 8.01 9.76
CA GLN A 212 17.38 9.41 10.16
C GLN A 212 17.08 9.59 11.67
N PRO A 213 17.47 10.73 12.29
CA PRO A 213 17.16 11.01 13.69
C PRO A 213 15.66 10.88 14.01
N GLY A 214 15.33 10.21 15.12
CA GLY A 214 13.96 9.99 15.58
C GLY A 214 13.24 8.78 14.97
N GLN A 215 13.69 8.27 13.82
CA GLN A 215 13.01 7.13 13.15
C GLN A 215 13.02 5.85 13.98
N ALA A 216 14.09 5.58 14.71
CA ALA A 216 14.14 4.39 15.56
C ALA A 216 13.01 4.38 16.62
N ASP A 217 12.62 5.56 17.14
CA ASP A 217 11.52 5.69 18.09
C ASP A 217 10.17 5.57 17.39
N ILE A 218 9.97 6.33 16.30
CA ILE A 218 8.75 6.27 15.47
C ILE A 218 8.42 4.83 15.06
N GLN A 219 9.39 4.13 14.47
CA GLN A 219 9.18 2.79 13.97
C GLN A 219 8.97 1.78 15.10
N SER A 220 9.61 1.98 16.26
CA SER A 220 9.38 1.11 17.41
C SER A 220 7.98 1.27 18.00
N ASP A 221 7.44 2.49 18.02
CA ASP A 221 6.07 2.74 18.42
C ASP A 221 5.09 2.06 17.46
N LEU A 222 5.30 2.15 16.15
CA LEU A 222 4.48 1.45 15.16
C LEU A 222 4.60 -0.07 15.23
N PHE A 223 5.82 -0.61 15.39
CA PHE A 223 6.01 -2.04 15.59
C PHE A 223 5.32 -2.53 16.85
N TYR A 224 5.30 -1.72 17.90
CA TYR A 224 4.64 -2.04 19.15
C TYR A 224 3.13 -2.01 18.96
N ASP A 225 2.62 -0.93 18.36
CA ASP A 225 1.20 -0.71 18.09
C ASP A 225 0.61 -1.75 17.13
N TYR A 226 1.41 -2.40 16.28
CA TYR A 226 0.92 -3.44 15.37
C TYR A 226 0.11 -4.54 16.06
N ARG A 227 0.31 -4.82 17.36
CA ARG A 227 -0.53 -5.77 18.12
C ARG A 227 -2.02 -5.40 18.07
N THR A 228 -2.37 -4.12 17.97
CA THR A 228 -3.76 -3.64 17.87
C THR A 228 -4.39 -4.04 16.54
N ASN A 229 -3.59 -4.25 15.48
CA ASN A 229 -4.05 -4.81 14.22
C ASN A 229 -4.53 -6.24 14.41
N VAL A 230 -3.77 -7.04 15.16
CA VAL A 230 -4.12 -8.45 15.47
C VAL A 230 -5.44 -8.52 16.25
N GLU A 231 -5.61 -7.63 17.22
CA GLU A 231 -6.86 -7.48 17.97
C GLU A 231 -8.03 -7.03 17.08
N ALA A 232 -7.76 -6.25 16.04
CA ALA A 232 -8.76 -5.72 15.12
C ALA A 232 -9.18 -6.69 13.99
N TYR A 233 -8.36 -7.69 13.66
CA TYR A 233 -8.63 -8.65 12.57
C TYR A 233 -10.06 -9.22 12.58
N PRO A 234 -10.64 -9.71 13.71
CA PRO A 234 -12.01 -10.24 13.71
C PRO A 234 -13.06 -9.22 13.25
N ARG A 235 -12.85 -7.93 13.53
CA ARG A 235 -13.76 -6.86 13.10
C ARG A 235 -13.66 -6.63 11.60
N TRP A 236 -12.46 -6.65 11.02
CA TRP A 236 -12.27 -6.50 9.57
C TRP A 236 -12.86 -7.67 8.81
N GLN A 237 -12.62 -8.90 9.30
CA GLN A 237 -13.17 -10.13 8.73
C GLN A 237 -14.71 -10.11 8.78
N THR A 238 -15.29 -9.70 9.91
CA THR A 238 -16.76 -9.54 10.04
C THR A 238 -17.30 -8.53 9.04
N TRP A 239 -16.68 -7.35 8.94
CA TRP A 239 -17.06 -6.33 7.98
C TRP A 239 -16.96 -6.84 6.54
N MET A 240 -15.90 -7.57 6.17
CA MET A 240 -15.75 -8.18 4.84
C MET A 240 -16.86 -9.20 4.56
N ARG A 241 -17.19 -10.06 5.53
CA ARG A 241 -18.29 -11.04 5.41
C ARG A 241 -19.64 -10.37 5.20
N GLU A 242 -19.91 -9.30 5.93
CA GLU A 242 -21.19 -8.57 5.85
C GLU A 242 -21.31 -7.71 4.59
N LYS A 243 -20.24 -6.97 4.24
CA LYS A 243 -20.26 -6.02 3.13
C LYS A 243 -19.97 -6.63 1.78
N GLN A 244 -19.26 -7.77 1.74
CA GLN A 244 -18.84 -8.43 0.51
C GLN A 244 -18.24 -7.44 -0.51
N PRO A 245 -17.20 -6.66 -0.12
CA PRO A 245 -16.63 -5.65 -1.01
C PRO A 245 -16.08 -6.31 -2.28
N ARG A 246 -16.04 -5.54 -3.38
CA ARG A 246 -15.18 -5.92 -4.51
C ARG A 246 -13.74 -5.95 -3.99
N LEU A 247 -13.10 -7.10 -4.11
CA LEU A 247 -11.78 -7.34 -3.53
C LEU A 247 -10.85 -7.99 -4.55
N LEU A 248 -9.73 -7.33 -4.82
CA LEU A 248 -8.57 -7.87 -5.53
C LEU A 248 -7.43 -8.06 -4.52
N VAL A 249 -6.88 -9.26 -4.45
CA VAL A 249 -5.71 -9.62 -3.64
C VAL A 249 -4.55 -9.95 -4.57
N LEU A 250 -3.46 -9.23 -4.41
CA LEU A 250 -2.19 -9.35 -5.12
C LEU A 250 -1.14 -9.76 -4.10
N TRP A 251 -0.30 -10.73 -4.43
CA TRP A 251 0.69 -11.21 -3.46
C TRP A 251 1.99 -11.65 -4.10
N GLY A 252 3.11 -11.24 -3.52
CA GLY A 252 4.42 -11.75 -3.89
C GLY A 252 4.63 -13.18 -3.41
N LYS A 253 4.87 -14.12 -4.32
CA LYS A 253 5.21 -15.51 -4.00
C LYS A 253 6.43 -15.63 -3.08
N TYR A 254 7.38 -14.69 -3.19
CA TYR A 254 8.62 -14.68 -2.44
C TYR A 254 8.57 -13.80 -1.19
N ASP A 255 7.38 -13.30 -0.81
CA ASP A 255 7.19 -12.57 0.42
C ASP A 255 7.60 -13.43 1.63
N LEU A 256 8.42 -12.85 2.52
CA LEU A 256 8.84 -13.45 3.79
C LEU A 256 8.22 -12.75 5.00
N SER A 257 7.54 -11.62 4.82
CA SER A 257 6.83 -10.91 5.87
C SER A 257 5.64 -11.71 6.37
N PHE A 258 4.95 -12.42 5.48
CA PHE A 258 3.68 -13.08 5.77
C PHE A 258 3.61 -14.52 5.26
N GLU A 259 2.67 -15.31 5.79
CA GLU A 259 2.51 -16.71 5.37
C GLU A 259 1.90 -16.80 3.96
N PRO A 260 2.39 -17.72 3.10
CA PRO A 260 1.88 -17.90 1.73
C PRO A 260 0.41 -18.32 1.65
N SER A 261 -0.20 -18.74 2.76
CA SER A 261 -1.63 -19.06 2.84
C SER A 261 -2.54 -17.84 2.97
N GLU A 262 -2.01 -16.68 3.34
CA GLU A 262 -2.81 -15.47 3.56
C GLU A 262 -3.63 -15.02 2.35
N PRO A 263 -3.12 -15.03 1.10
CA PRO A 263 -3.88 -14.55 -0.05
C PRO A 263 -5.21 -15.29 -0.22
N GLU A 264 -5.18 -16.61 -0.07
CA GLU A 264 -6.38 -17.44 -0.19
C GLU A 264 -7.29 -17.32 1.03
N ALA A 265 -6.75 -16.97 2.20
CA ALA A 265 -7.53 -16.77 3.41
C ALA A 265 -8.62 -15.70 3.24
N TYR A 266 -8.38 -14.68 2.41
CA TYR A 266 -9.37 -13.66 2.07
C TYR A 266 -10.66 -14.23 1.45
N ARG A 267 -10.61 -15.36 0.73
CA ARG A 267 -11.82 -15.99 0.17
C ARG A 267 -12.74 -16.59 1.24
N ARG A 268 -12.25 -16.79 2.47
CA ARG A 268 -13.10 -17.20 3.60
C ARG A 268 -14.09 -16.10 3.97
N ASP A 269 -13.68 -14.83 3.85
CA ASP A 269 -14.51 -13.69 4.18
C ASP A 269 -15.20 -13.07 2.96
N VAL A 270 -14.54 -13.08 1.81
CA VAL A 270 -15.08 -12.58 0.53
C VAL A 270 -14.93 -13.68 -0.53
N PRO A 271 -15.89 -14.61 -0.66
CA PRO A 271 -15.79 -15.76 -1.58
C PRO A 271 -15.56 -15.37 -3.05
N LYS A 272 -15.92 -14.15 -3.44
CA LYS A 272 -15.74 -13.61 -4.80
C LYS A 272 -14.42 -12.85 -5.00
N ALA A 273 -13.52 -12.85 -4.01
CA ALA A 273 -12.25 -12.15 -4.15
C ALA A 273 -11.42 -12.71 -5.32
N GLU A 274 -10.91 -11.81 -6.15
CA GLU A 274 -9.90 -12.11 -7.16
C GLU A 274 -8.55 -12.23 -6.45
N VAL A 275 -7.88 -13.37 -6.52
CA VAL A 275 -6.63 -13.63 -5.80
C VAL A 275 -5.56 -14.02 -6.80
N HIS A 276 -4.44 -13.30 -6.80
CA HIS A 276 -3.32 -13.48 -7.72
C HIS A 276 -2.00 -13.51 -6.94
N VAL A 277 -1.33 -14.66 -6.98
CA VAL A 277 0.04 -14.83 -6.48
C VAL A 277 1.01 -14.65 -7.65
N LEU A 278 1.99 -13.78 -7.48
CA LEU A 278 2.86 -13.23 -8.52
C LEU A 278 4.32 -13.65 -8.28
N ASP A 279 5.11 -13.75 -9.36
CA ASP A 279 6.56 -14.02 -9.29
C ASP A 279 7.33 -12.77 -8.81
N ALA A 280 7.12 -12.39 -7.55
CA ALA A 280 7.63 -11.17 -6.93
C ALA A 280 7.81 -11.34 -5.41
N GLY A 281 8.57 -10.44 -4.79
CA GLY A 281 8.67 -10.30 -3.32
C GLY A 281 7.53 -9.47 -2.73
N HIS A 282 7.69 -9.09 -1.46
CA HIS A 282 6.69 -8.32 -0.69
C HIS A 282 6.34 -6.97 -1.33
N PHE A 283 7.33 -6.31 -1.91
CA PHE A 283 7.15 -5.12 -2.75
C PHE A 283 6.90 -5.55 -4.20
N ALA A 284 5.75 -6.18 -4.44
CA ALA A 284 5.47 -6.85 -5.71
C ALA A 284 5.56 -5.94 -6.96
N LEU A 285 5.41 -4.62 -6.79
CA LEU A 285 5.56 -3.63 -7.85
C LEU A 285 7.00 -3.52 -8.40
N ASP A 286 8.01 -3.92 -7.64
CA ASP A 286 9.41 -3.83 -8.06
C ASP A 286 9.70 -4.68 -9.30
N THR A 287 9.03 -5.83 -9.40
CA THR A 287 9.28 -6.81 -10.48
C THR A 287 8.02 -7.15 -11.29
N ALA A 288 6.82 -6.90 -10.76
CA ALA A 288 5.55 -7.28 -11.40
C ALA A 288 4.61 -6.09 -11.72
N ALA A 289 5.11 -4.85 -11.74
CA ALA A 289 4.28 -3.65 -11.98
C ALA A 289 3.40 -3.71 -13.25
N ASP A 290 3.91 -4.26 -14.37
CA ASP A 290 3.14 -4.37 -15.61
C ASP A 290 1.94 -5.31 -15.44
N GLN A 291 2.18 -6.49 -14.86
CA GLN A 291 1.14 -7.48 -14.61
C GLN A 291 0.12 -6.96 -13.59
N ILE A 292 0.59 -6.38 -12.48
CA ILE A 292 -0.27 -5.76 -11.47
C ILE A 292 -1.15 -4.68 -12.08
N SER A 293 -0.58 -3.78 -12.91
CA SER A 293 -1.36 -2.71 -13.54
C SER A 293 -2.45 -3.25 -14.47
N GLN A 294 -2.19 -4.35 -15.18
CA GLN A 294 -3.20 -5.01 -16.01
C GLN A 294 -4.32 -5.66 -15.18
N LEU A 295 -3.98 -6.27 -14.05
CA LEU A 295 -4.96 -6.83 -13.10
C LEU A 295 -5.83 -5.72 -12.52
N VAL A 296 -5.23 -4.62 -12.04
CA VAL A 296 -5.95 -3.45 -11.53
C VAL A 296 -6.89 -2.88 -12.60
N ARG A 297 -6.43 -2.72 -13.85
CA ARG A 297 -7.28 -2.25 -14.96
C ARG A 297 -8.44 -3.19 -15.27
N SER A 298 -8.27 -4.48 -15.07
CA SER A 298 -9.31 -5.47 -15.36
C SER A 298 -10.33 -5.50 -14.23
N PHE A 299 -9.85 -5.46 -12.99
CA PHE A 299 -10.66 -5.38 -11.78
C PHE A 299 -11.48 -4.09 -11.69
N MET A 300 -10.95 -2.95 -12.12
CA MET A 300 -11.59 -1.63 -12.03
C MET A 300 -12.58 -1.33 -13.17
N LYS A 301 -12.80 -2.26 -14.10
CA LYS A 301 -13.88 -2.16 -15.11
C LYS A 301 -15.24 -2.41 -14.47
#